data_AF-A0A2E0DD26-F1
#
_entry.id   AF-A0A2E0DD26-F1
#
_cell.length_a   1.000
_cell.length_b   1.000
_cell.length_c   1.000
_cell.angle_alpha   90.00
_cell.angle_beta   90.00
_cell.angle_gamma   90.00
#
_symmetry.space_group_name_H-M   'P 1'
#
loop_
_entity.id
_entity.type
_entity.pdbx_description
1 polymer ?
#
loop_
_entity_poly.entity_id
_entity_poly.type
_entity_poly.pdbx_seq_one_letter_code
_entity_poly.pdbx_strand_id
1 'polypeptide(L)'
;MSIIKGNKEYFKGVGKIKFEGKSSKNPLSYRYYDKNKYVLGKPMKDHFKFAIAYWHSFTNLGNDPFGIGTKYYPWLDSKDVKIRAYEKMDAAFEFISKLDLNYFCFHDFDLIDEADSLSESTKRLEDITDYCKIKINDSKIKPLWGTANLFSHPRYMNGAATNPDFEVVSYAGSQVKNAIDATIKLKGENYVFWGGREGYMTLLNTDMKKELDNLATFLHMAKDYGRANGFKGHFFIEPKPMEPSKHQYDFDAATVIGFLREYDLMNDFKLNIEVNHATLASHTFDHELQVAANANMLGSIDANRGDYQNGWDTDQFPNNIYEIVEALIIIIKSGGINGGGINFDAKTRRNSTDLNDLFHAHIGSIDLFARSLLIVEKIINDSEYSSLIKERYSSFHSGIGKEFSQNNLSLDDLYNHSLNSNGINQQSGKQEFFENLINRFI
;
A
#
# COMPACT_ATOMS: atom_id res chain seq x y z
N MET A 1 -24.51 -3.30 -1.31
CA MET A 1 -24.40 -4.18 -0.14
C MET A 1 -25.26 -3.62 0.99
N SER A 2 -25.91 -4.50 1.76
CA SER A 2 -26.51 -4.16 3.06
C SER A 2 -25.43 -3.78 4.06
N ILE A 3 -25.80 -3.06 5.11
CA ILE A 3 -24.91 -2.84 6.27
C ILE A 3 -24.80 -4.15 7.02
N ILE A 4 -23.59 -4.60 7.30
CA ILE A 4 -23.30 -5.84 8.00
C ILE A 4 -23.06 -5.49 9.45
N LYS A 5 -23.91 -5.97 10.35
CA LYS A 5 -23.77 -5.73 11.78
C LYS A 5 -23.41 -7.03 12.49
N GLY A 6 -22.83 -6.89 13.67
CA GLY A 6 -22.75 -7.96 14.65
C GLY A 6 -24.03 -8.06 15.47
N ASN A 7 -23.89 -8.59 16.68
CA ASN A 7 -24.94 -8.53 17.70
C ASN A 7 -25.17 -7.12 18.25
N LYS A 8 -24.25 -6.19 17.96
CA LYS A 8 -24.26 -4.78 18.41
C LYS A 8 -24.00 -3.87 17.21
N GLU A 9 -24.53 -2.65 17.28
CA GLU A 9 -24.18 -1.55 16.38
C GLU A 9 -23.21 -0.60 17.09
N TYR A 10 -22.01 -0.46 16.53
CA TYR A 10 -20.93 0.35 17.10
C TYR A 10 -21.00 1.80 16.64
N PHE A 11 -21.28 2.04 15.35
CA PHE A 11 -21.27 3.38 14.75
C PHE A 11 -22.68 3.97 14.68
N LYS A 12 -23.27 4.22 15.84
CA LYS A 12 -24.66 4.70 15.97
C LYS A 12 -24.86 6.04 15.27
N GLY A 13 -26.00 6.20 14.60
CA GLY A 13 -26.33 7.43 13.86
C GLY A 13 -25.65 7.56 12.50
N VAL A 14 -24.67 6.71 12.18
CA VAL A 14 -24.05 6.66 10.85
C VAL A 14 -24.77 5.62 10.00
N GLY A 15 -25.46 6.09 8.97
CA GLY A 15 -26.05 5.24 7.94
C GLY A 15 -25.00 4.77 6.94
N LYS A 16 -25.47 4.12 5.86
CA LYS A 16 -24.62 3.84 4.71
C LYS A 16 -24.23 5.15 4.02
N ILE A 17 -22.94 5.38 3.83
CA ILE A 17 -22.38 6.52 3.10
C ILE A 17 -22.76 6.39 1.62
N LYS A 18 -23.27 7.48 1.05
CA LYS A 18 -23.75 7.54 -0.33
C LYS A 18 -23.07 8.68 -1.08
N PHE A 19 -23.04 8.55 -2.40
CA PHE A 19 -22.74 9.67 -3.28
C PHE A 19 -23.91 10.66 -3.27
N GLU A 20 -23.63 11.91 -2.93
CA GLU A 20 -24.59 13.03 -2.94
C GLU A 20 -24.17 14.17 -3.89
N GLY A 21 -22.99 14.04 -4.50
CA GLY A 21 -22.48 14.99 -5.48
C GLY A 21 -21.79 16.23 -4.88
N LYS A 22 -21.11 16.98 -5.77
CA LYS A 22 -20.18 18.05 -5.42
C LYS A 22 -20.75 19.19 -4.55
N SER A 23 -22.06 19.42 -4.59
CA SER A 23 -22.72 20.47 -3.81
C SER A 23 -23.09 20.03 -2.40
N SER A 24 -22.98 18.74 -2.06
CA SER A 24 -23.36 18.25 -0.74
C SER A 24 -22.50 18.85 0.37
N LYS A 25 -23.19 19.25 1.45
CA LYS A 25 -22.60 19.70 2.71
C LYS A 25 -22.65 18.62 3.79
N ASN A 26 -23.23 17.44 3.50
CA ASN A 26 -23.26 16.33 4.44
C ASN A 26 -21.83 15.77 4.63
N PRO A 27 -21.26 15.82 5.85
CA PRO A 27 -19.90 15.34 6.11
C PRO A 27 -19.78 13.81 6.10
N LEU A 28 -20.91 13.10 6.06
CA LEU A 28 -21.03 11.65 5.96
C LEU A 28 -21.60 11.23 4.60
N SER A 29 -21.07 11.84 3.53
CA SER A 29 -21.40 11.52 2.13
C SER A 29 -20.17 11.65 1.23
N TYR A 30 -20.18 10.92 0.12
CA TYR A 30 -19.23 11.12 -0.97
C TYR A 30 -19.70 12.26 -1.88
N ARG A 31 -18.81 13.18 -2.19
CA ARG A 31 -19.03 14.29 -3.13
C ARG A 31 -18.53 13.96 -4.53
N TYR A 32 -17.54 13.07 -4.64
CA TYR A 32 -16.89 12.71 -5.89
C TYR A 32 -16.90 11.22 -6.16
N TYR A 33 -16.82 10.38 -5.11
CA TYR A 33 -16.83 8.94 -5.29
C TYR A 33 -18.23 8.40 -5.59
N ASP A 34 -18.54 8.31 -6.89
CA ASP A 34 -19.60 7.46 -7.42
C ASP A 34 -18.97 6.16 -7.93
N LYS A 35 -19.05 5.12 -7.12
CA LYS A 35 -18.41 3.82 -7.37
C LYS A 35 -18.78 3.18 -8.72
N ASN A 36 -19.94 3.50 -9.29
CA ASN A 36 -20.42 2.93 -10.55
C ASN A 36 -20.20 3.87 -11.75
N LYS A 37 -19.77 5.11 -11.52
CA LYS A 37 -19.42 6.03 -12.61
C LYS A 37 -18.25 5.46 -13.40
N TYR A 38 -18.42 5.35 -14.71
CA TYR A 38 -17.36 4.97 -15.62
C TYR A 38 -16.43 6.16 -15.84
N VAL A 39 -15.13 5.92 -15.68
CA VAL A 39 -14.04 6.87 -15.95
C VAL A 39 -12.95 6.09 -16.63
N LEU A 40 -12.42 6.59 -17.75
CA LEU A 40 -11.34 5.90 -18.50
C LEU A 40 -11.62 4.40 -18.75
N GLY A 41 -12.86 4.08 -19.14
CA GLY A 41 -13.26 2.74 -19.57
C GLY A 41 -13.66 1.74 -18.47
N LYS A 42 -13.56 2.07 -17.18
CA LYS A 42 -14.03 1.20 -16.08
C LYS A 42 -14.68 1.98 -14.92
N PRO A 43 -15.54 1.32 -14.11
CA PRO A 43 -16.12 1.95 -12.91
C PRO A 43 -15.06 2.43 -11.91
N MET A 44 -15.30 3.54 -11.21
CA MET A 44 -14.37 4.08 -10.20
C MET A 44 -13.89 3.03 -9.19
N LYS A 45 -14.80 2.18 -8.68
CA LYS A 45 -14.43 1.11 -7.72
C LYS A 45 -13.34 0.15 -8.24
N ASP A 46 -13.28 -0.05 -9.56
CA ASP A 46 -12.36 -0.99 -10.22
C ASP A 46 -11.03 -0.31 -10.60
N HIS A 47 -10.92 1.01 -10.45
CA HIS A 47 -9.64 1.72 -10.44
C HIS A 47 -8.92 1.52 -9.11
N PHE A 48 -9.66 1.53 -8.01
CA PHE A 48 -9.07 1.71 -6.69
C PHE A 48 -9.04 0.45 -5.82
N LYS A 49 -10.12 -0.36 -5.84
CA LYS A 49 -10.31 -1.44 -4.85
C LYS A 49 -9.97 -0.98 -3.41
N PHE A 50 -10.54 0.14 -2.96
CA PHE A 50 -10.22 0.72 -1.65
C PHE A 50 -10.35 -0.31 -0.51
N ALA A 51 -9.31 -0.38 0.31
CA ALA A 51 -9.21 -1.27 1.46
C ALA A 51 -8.99 -0.48 2.76
N ILE A 52 -9.47 -1.06 3.86
CA ILE A 52 -9.30 -0.52 5.21
C ILE A 52 -8.20 -1.27 5.95
N ALA A 53 -7.20 -0.55 6.46
CA ALA A 53 -6.16 -1.09 7.33
C ALA A 53 -6.75 -1.45 8.69
N TYR A 54 -6.73 -2.74 9.04
CA TYR A 54 -7.36 -3.24 10.27
C TYR A 54 -6.64 -2.73 11.53
N TRP A 55 -5.31 -2.67 11.50
CA TRP A 55 -4.47 -2.19 12.62
C TRP A 55 -4.82 -0.74 12.98
N HIS A 56 -4.75 0.18 12.02
CA HIS A 56 -5.02 1.58 12.31
C HIS A 56 -6.47 1.89 12.65
N SER A 57 -7.41 1.17 12.05
CA SER A 57 -8.83 1.46 12.22
C SER A 57 -9.43 0.86 13.49
N PHE A 58 -8.96 -0.33 13.91
CA PHE A 58 -9.66 -1.12 14.93
C PHE A 58 -8.77 -1.56 16.10
N THR A 59 -7.44 -1.43 16.01
CA THR A 59 -6.51 -1.81 17.08
C THR A 59 -5.76 -0.60 17.67
N ASN A 60 -5.47 0.43 16.86
CA ASN A 60 -4.65 1.56 17.29
C ASN A 60 -5.39 2.51 18.26
N LEU A 61 -5.00 2.44 19.54
CA LEU A 61 -5.54 3.26 20.64
C LEU A 61 -4.98 4.70 20.71
N GLY A 62 -4.07 5.07 19.81
CA GLY A 62 -3.43 6.40 19.81
C GLY A 62 -2.24 6.53 20.77
N ASN A 63 -1.57 5.43 21.10
CA ASN A 63 -0.29 5.49 21.82
C ASN A 63 0.78 6.14 20.94
N ASP A 64 1.69 6.89 21.55
CA ASP A 64 2.90 7.42 20.92
C ASP A 64 4.10 7.25 21.88
N PRO A 65 5.34 7.56 21.48
CA PRO A 65 6.51 7.40 22.36
C PRO A 65 6.47 8.20 23.68
N PHE A 66 5.53 9.14 23.83
CA PHE A 66 5.46 10.10 24.93
C PHE A 66 4.16 10.02 25.74
N GLY A 67 3.23 9.14 25.38
CA GLY A 67 1.95 9.05 26.06
C GLY A 67 1.16 7.79 25.75
N ILE A 68 0.37 7.37 26.76
CA ILE A 68 -0.61 6.31 26.61
C ILE A 68 -1.73 6.71 25.62
N GLY A 69 -2.45 5.71 25.14
CA GLY A 69 -3.55 5.84 24.21
C GLY A 69 -4.69 6.72 24.73
N THR A 70 -5.36 7.38 23.80
CA THR A 70 -6.41 8.37 24.03
C THR A 70 -7.79 7.88 23.58
N LYS A 71 -7.83 6.78 22.80
CA LYS A 71 -9.06 6.27 22.21
C LYS A 71 -9.61 5.12 23.04
N TYR A 72 -10.93 5.10 23.12
CA TYR A 72 -11.68 3.99 23.70
C TYR A 72 -12.51 3.35 22.59
N TYR A 73 -12.25 2.08 22.30
CA TYR A 73 -13.00 1.32 21.33
C TYR A 73 -13.91 0.32 22.03
N PRO A 74 -15.26 0.44 21.90
CA PRO A 74 -16.20 -0.41 22.63
C PRO A 74 -16.06 -1.91 22.33
N TRP A 75 -15.48 -2.26 21.17
CA TRP A 75 -15.21 -3.64 20.78
C TRP A 75 -13.98 -4.25 21.47
N LEU A 76 -13.26 -3.48 22.30
CA LEU A 76 -12.11 -3.94 23.07
C LEU A 76 -12.41 -4.07 24.58
N ASP A 77 -13.66 -3.89 25.00
CA ASP A 77 -14.04 -3.79 26.42
C ASP A 77 -14.03 -5.14 27.17
N SER A 78 -14.28 -6.24 26.44
CA SER A 78 -14.35 -7.56 27.06
C SER A 78 -12.99 -7.99 27.61
N LYS A 79 -12.98 -8.69 28.75
CA LYS A 79 -11.76 -9.35 29.25
C LYS A 79 -11.39 -10.61 28.46
N ASP A 80 -12.36 -11.22 27.80
CA ASP A 80 -12.17 -12.41 26.97
C ASP A 80 -11.61 -12.03 25.60
N VAL A 81 -10.45 -12.60 25.26
CA VAL A 81 -9.73 -12.36 24.00
C VAL A 81 -10.59 -12.69 22.77
N LYS A 82 -11.34 -13.79 22.80
CA LYS A 82 -12.18 -14.21 21.67
C LYS A 82 -13.36 -13.27 21.48
N ILE A 83 -14.01 -12.87 22.59
CA ILE A 83 -15.11 -11.91 22.52
C ILE A 83 -14.61 -10.57 21.94
N ARG A 84 -13.47 -10.04 22.40
CA ARG A 84 -12.88 -8.82 21.80
C ARG A 84 -12.59 -8.99 20.32
N ALA A 85 -12.03 -10.12 19.91
CA ALA A 85 -11.71 -10.38 18.51
C ALA A 85 -12.97 -10.42 17.62
N TYR A 86 -14.03 -11.07 18.08
CA TYR A 86 -15.30 -11.16 17.35
C TYR A 86 -16.01 -9.80 17.29
N GLU A 87 -16.03 -9.07 18.40
CA GLU A 87 -16.61 -7.74 18.46
C GLU A 87 -15.85 -6.73 17.58
N LYS A 88 -14.52 -6.84 17.52
CA LYS A 88 -13.67 -6.05 16.63
C LYS A 88 -13.95 -6.36 15.16
N MET A 89 -14.10 -7.64 14.82
CA MET A 89 -14.51 -8.07 13.48
C MET A 89 -15.91 -7.57 13.11
N ASP A 90 -16.86 -7.59 14.06
CA ASP A 90 -18.19 -7.04 13.88
C ASP A 90 -18.15 -5.54 13.58
N ALA A 91 -17.38 -4.77 14.35
CA ALA A 91 -17.18 -3.34 14.14
C ALA A 91 -16.51 -3.07 12.77
N ALA A 92 -15.50 -3.86 12.40
CA ALA A 92 -14.82 -3.71 11.13
C ALA A 92 -15.77 -3.91 9.93
N PHE A 93 -16.55 -4.99 9.91
CA PHE A 93 -17.50 -5.25 8.83
C PHE A 93 -18.65 -4.23 8.81
N GLU A 94 -19.07 -3.72 9.97
CA GLU A 94 -20.03 -2.61 10.04
C GLU A 94 -19.46 -1.34 9.41
N PHE A 95 -18.24 -0.96 9.78
CA PHE A 95 -17.56 0.21 9.25
C PHE A 95 -17.38 0.14 7.72
N ILE A 96 -16.78 -0.95 7.23
CA ILE A 96 -16.50 -1.16 5.80
C ILE A 96 -17.80 -1.17 4.99
N SER A 97 -18.84 -1.85 5.47
CA SER A 97 -20.13 -1.91 4.76
C SER A 97 -20.89 -0.58 4.80
N LYS A 98 -20.74 0.23 5.86
CA LYS A 98 -21.25 1.60 5.92
C LYS A 98 -20.53 2.50 4.90
N LEU A 99 -19.23 2.35 4.70
CA LEU A 99 -18.49 3.02 3.61
C LEU A 99 -18.83 2.47 2.20
N ASP A 100 -19.62 1.40 2.08
CA ASP A 100 -19.92 0.72 0.81
C ASP A 100 -18.67 0.22 0.06
N LEU A 101 -17.65 -0.19 0.82
CA LEU A 101 -16.41 -0.79 0.33
C LEU A 101 -16.43 -2.33 0.46
N ASN A 102 -15.42 -2.98 -0.11
CA ASN A 102 -15.35 -4.45 -0.20
C ASN A 102 -14.02 -5.05 0.27
N TYR A 103 -13.07 -4.22 0.72
CA TYR A 103 -11.73 -4.70 1.02
C TYR A 103 -11.23 -4.23 2.39
N PHE A 104 -10.39 -5.07 2.99
CA PHE A 104 -9.59 -4.74 4.17
C PHE A 104 -8.25 -5.47 4.11
N CYS A 105 -7.30 -5.01 4.91
CA CYS A 105 -5.98 -5.60 5.04
C CYS A 105 -5.73 -5.90 6.51
N PHE A 106 -4.99 -6.96 6.83
CA PHE A 106 -4.73 -7.34 8.22
C PHE A 106 -3.34 -7.95 8.43
N HIS A 107 -2.73 -7.67 9.58
CA HIS A 107 -1.77 -8.62 10.16
C HIS A 107 -2.53 -9.71 10.92
N ASP A 108 -1.98 -10.91 10.94
CA ASP A 108 -2.44 -12.04 11.75
C ASP A 108 -2.96 -11.62 13.15
N PHE A 109 -2.11 -11.05 13.99
CA PHE A 109 -2.45 -10.71 15.37
C PHE A 109 -3.18 -9.36 15.53
N ASP A 110 -3.48 -8.67 14.42
CA ASP A 110 -4.51 -7.63 14.46
C ASP A 110 -5.90 -8.23 14.61
N LEU A 111 -6.13 -9.44 14.09
CA LEU A 111 -7.43 -10.12 14.15
C LEU A 111 -7.73 -10.61 15.57
N ILE A 112 -6.72 -11.17 16.25
CA ILE A 112 -6.83 -11.73 17.60
C ILE A 112 -5.49 -11.66 18.33
N ASP A 113 -5.52 -11.48 19.65
CA ASP A 113 -4.30 -11.36 20.45
C ASP A 113 -3.48 -12.67 20.43
N GLU A 114 -2.18 -12.53 20.25
CA GLU A 114 -1.21 -13.62 20.37
C GLU A 114 -1.29 -14.31 21.75
N ALA A 115 -1.07 -15.62 21.78
CA ALA A 115 -1.05 -16.42 23.00
C ALA A 115 0.38 -16.68 23.51
N ASP A 116 0.50 -17.26 24.69
CA ASP A 116 1.80 -17.59 25.30
C ASP A 116 2.55 -18.72 24.58
N SER A 117 1.87 -19.47 23.71
CA SER A 117 2.46 -20.54 22.92
C SER A 117 2.02 -20.50 21.46
N LEU A 118 2.91 -20.90 20.55
CA LEU A 118 2.61 -20.98 19.12
C LEU A 118 1.37 -21.84 18.84
N SER A 119 1.21 -22.98 19.52
CA SER A 119 0.05 -23.88 19.33
C SER A 119 -1.27 -23.18 19.68
N GLU A 120 -1.30 -22.41 20.77
CA GLU A 120 -2.49 -21.66 21.14
C GLU A 120 -2.73 -20.48 20.20
N SER A 121 -1.67 -19.75 19.79
CA SER A 121 -1.76 -18.69 18.80
C SER A 121 -2.34 -19.19 17.47
N THR A 122 -1.89 -20.36 16.99
CA THR A 122 -2.46 -21.01 15.80
C THR A 122 -3.96 -21.31 15.97
N LYS A 123 -4.37 -21.88 17.11
CA LYS A 123 -5.80 -22.16 17.38
C LYS A 123 -6.63 -20.89 17.45
N ARG A 124 -6.09 -19.80 18.02
CA ARG A 124 -6.75 -18.49 18.05
C ARG A 124 -6.92 -17.93 16.64
N LEU A 125 -5.90 -18.01 15.79
CA LEU A 125 -5.97 -17.58 14.39
C LEU A 125 -6.98 -18.42 13.59
N GLU A 126 -7.01 -19.74 13.78
CA GLU A 126 -8.01 -20.62 13.15
C GLU A 126 -9.44 -20.19 13.52
N ASP A 127 -9.68 -19.94 14.82
CA ASP A 127 -10.97 -19.54 15.38
C ASP A 127 -11.45 -18.18 14.83
N ILE A 128 -10.62 -17.14 14.87
CA ILE A 128 -11.02 -15.82 14.35
C ILE A 128 -11.20 -15.83 12.83
N THR A 129 -10.42 -16.63 12.09
CA THR A 129 -10.57 -16.75 10.65
C THR A 129 -11.80 -17.59 10.25
N ASP A 130 -12.24 -18.54 11.09
CA ASP A 130 -13.54 -19.20 10.89
C ASP A 130 -14.69 -18.20 11.05
N TYR A 131 -14.63 -17.34 12.07
CA TYR A 131 -15.63 -16.28 12.25
C TYR A 131 -15.62 -15.27 11.09
N CYS A 132 -14.45 -14.83 10.65
CA CYS A 132 -14.31 -13.94 9.49
C CYS A 132 -14.89 -14.59 8.22
N LYS A 133 -14.68 -15.89 8.00
CA LYS A 133 -15.22 -16.59 6.84
C LYS A 133 -16.75 -16.57 6.79
N ILE A 134 -17.43 -16.67 7.94
CA ILE A 134 -18.89 -16.52 8.03
C ILE A 134 -19.28 -15.11 7.52
N LYS A 135 -18.62 -14.06 8.04
CA LYS A 135 -18.86 -12.66 7.65
C LYS A 135 -18.60 -12.40 6.16
N ILE A 136 -17.56 -12.99 5.59
CA ILE A 136 -17.23 -12.91 4.16
C ILE A 136 -18.34 -13.56 3.32
N ASN A 137 -18.84 -14.73 3.71
CA ASN A 137 -19.90 -15.43 2.97
C ASN A 137 -21.22 -14.65 2.95
N ASP A 138 -21.51 -13.92 4.02
CA ASP A 138 -22.70 -13.07 4.13
C ASP A 138 -22.53 -11.70 3.45
N SER A 139 -21.38 -11.45 2.82
CA SER A 139 -21.03 -10.16 2.23
C SER A 139 -20.24 -10.27 0.92
N LYS A 140 -19.75 -9.13 0.42
CA LYS A 140 -18.71 -9.09 -0.62
C LYS A 140 -17.40 -8.54 -0.08
N ILE A 141 -17.31 -8.35 1.23
CA ILE A 141 -16.10 -7.88 1.89
C ILE A 141 -15.12 -9.07 1.94
N LYS A 142 -13.87 -8.84 1.56
CA LYS A 142 -12.80 -9.85 1.61
C LYS A 142 -11.44 -9.18 1.78
N PRO A 143 -10.40 -9.91 2.21
CA PRO A 143 -9.07 -9.32 2.31
C PRO A 143 -8.56 -8.92 0.93
N LEU A 144 -8.00 -7.72 0.81
CA LEU A 144 -7.14 -7.38 -0.32
C LEU A 144 -5.81 -8.12 -0.18
N TRP A 145 -5.30 -8.17 1.05
CA TRP A 145 -4.16 -8.98 1.44
C TRP A 145 -4.14 -9.25 2.94
N GLY A 146 -3.36 -10.27 3.34
CA GLY A 146 -2.93 -10.49 4.71
C GLY A 146 -1.41 -10.40 4.83
N THR A 147 -0.91 -10.34 6.06
CA THR A 147 0.52 -10.29 6.40
C THR A 147 0.74 -10.80 7.83
N ALA A 148 2.00 -10.99 8.22
CA ALA A 148 2.42 -11.37 9.57
C ALA A 148 3.06 -10.17 10.29
N ASN A 149 2.62 -9.87 11.52
CA ASN A 149 3.30 -8.87 12.36
C ASN A 149 4.57 -9.46 12.98
N LEU A 150 5.68 -9.41 12.23
CA LEU A 150 6.99 -9.91 12.63
C LEU A 150 7.87 -8.84 13.29
N PHE A 151 7.27 -7.82 13.92
CA PHE A 151 8.03 -6.63 14.34
C PHE A 151 7.62 -6.06 15.71
N SER A 152 6.43 -6.41 16.20
CA SER A 152 5.90 -5.87 17.47
C SER A 152 6.38 -6.64 18.70
N HIS A 153 6.40 -7.98 18.63
CA HIS A 153 6.80 -8.81 19.77
C HIS A 153 8.31 -8.66 20.08
N PRO A 154 8.73 -8.59 21.37
CA PRO A 154 10.15 -8.42 21.75
C PRO A 154 11.13 -9.43 21.13
N ARG A 155 10.66 -10.64 20.80
CA ARG A 155 11.46 -11.68 20.12
C ARG A 155 12.07 -11.20 18.80
N TYR A 156 11.43 -10.25 18.12
CA TYR A 156 11.88 -9.71 16.83
C TYR A 156 12.77 -8.48 16.94
N MET A 157 13.23 -8.11 18.15
CA MET A 157 14.01 -6.88 18.35
C MET A 157 15.30 -6.81 17.51
N ASN A 158 15.83 -7.96 17.06
CA ASN A 158 17.03 -8.07 16.24
C ASN A 158 16.74 -8.60 14.81
N GLY A 159 15.51 -8.49 14.33
CA GLY A 159 15.09 -9.02 13.02
C GLY A 159 14.14 -10.20 13.12
N ALA A 160 13.59 -10.63 11.98
CA ALA A 160 12.75 -11.82 11.89
C ALA A 160 13.40 -12.85 10.96
N ALA A 161 13.31 -12.68 9.65
CA ALA A 161 14.08 -13.46 8.69
C ALA A 161 15.57 -13.08 8.69
N THR A 162 15.88 -11.83 9.07
CA THR A 162 17.27 -11.34 9.18
C THR A 162 17.85 -11.52 10.58
N ASN A 163 17.15 -12.21 11.49
CA ASN A 163 17.64 -12.35 12.85
C ASN A 163 18.96 -13.15 12.91
N PRO A 164 19.95 -12.73 13.72
CA PRO A 164 21.18 -13.50 13.93
C PRO A 164 20.95 -14.83 14.68
N ASP A 165 19.79 -15.01 15.32
CA ASP A 165 19.37 -16.26 15.96
C ASP A 165 18.36 -17.02 15.09
N PHE A 166 18.73 -18.23 14.68
CA PHE A 166 17.89 -19.09 13.84
C PHE A 166 16.58 -19.52 14.52
N GLU A 167 16.52 -19.60 15.86
CA GLU A 167 15.27 -19.94 16.55
C GLU A 167 14.21 -18.84 16.34
N VAL A 168 14.63 -17.58 16.22
CA VAL A 168 13.73 -16.47 15.88
C VAL A 168 13.27 -16.56 14.42
N VAL A 169 14.17 -16.91 13.50
CA VAL A 169 13.83 -17.14 12.08
C VAL A 169 12.79 -18.26 11.94
N SER A 170 12.96 -19.36 12.69
CA SER A 170 12.03 -20.49 12.73
C SER A 170 10.64 -20.09 13.25
N TYR A 171 10.59 -19.27 14.32
CA TYR A 171 9.34 -18.73 14.84
C TYR A 171 8.66 -17.79 13.83
N ALA A 172 9.43 -16.90 13.19
CA ALA A 172 8.93 -16.01 12.13
C ALA A 172 8.33 -16.81 10.96
N GLY A 173 9.00 -17.90 10.54
CA GLY A 173 8.49 -18.81 9.51
C GLY A 173 7.16 -19.47 9.89
N SER A 174 7.01 -19.87 11.16
CA SER A 174 5.76 -20.43 11.68
C SER A 174 4.62 -19.41 11.63
N GLN A 175 4.91 -18.15 11.94
CA GLN A 175 3.91 -17.09 11.91
C GLN A 175 3.53 -16.70 10.47
N VAL A 176 4.49 -16.58 9.55
CA VAL A 176 4.23 -16.35 8.12
C VAL A 176 3.40 -17.48 7.51
N LYS A 177 3.69 -18.73 7.86
CA LYS A 177 2.87 -19.87 7.46
C LYS A 177 1.41 -19.69 7.89
N ASN A 178 1.17 -19.37 9.17
CA ASN A 178 -0.17 -19.15 9.70
C ASN A 178 -0.89 -17.98 9.02
N ALA A 179 -0.18 -16.88 8.76
CA ALA A 179 -0.73 -15.71 8.07
C ALA A 179 -1.07 -15.99 6.59
N ILE A 180 -0.24 -16.78 5.88
CA ILE A 180 -0.53 -17.25 4.53
C ILE A 180 -1.76 -18.17 4.54
N ASP A 181 -1.83 -19.13 5.47
CA ASP A 181 -2.98 -20.04 5.61
C ASP A 181 -4.28 -19.26 5.89
N ALA A 182 -4.23 -18.26 6.78
CA ALA A 182 -5.33 -17.33 7.04
C ALA A 182 -5.75 -16.57 5.77
N THR A 183 -4.78 -16.04 5.03
CA THR A 183 -5.01 -15.31 3.77
C THR A 183 -5.69 -16.21 2.74
N ILE A 184 -5.21 -17.44 2.55
CA ILE A 184 -5.81 -18.43 1.64
C ILE A 184 -7.23 -18.78 2.09
N LYS A 185 -7.42 -19.10 3.37
CA LYS A 185 -8.73 -19.47 3.95
C LYS A 185 -9.79 -18.39 3.74
N LEU A 186 -9.39 -17.12 3.86
CA LEU A 186 -10.23 -15.95 3.68
C LEU A 186 -10.31 -15.45 2.23
N LYS A 187 -9.65 -16.15 1.28
CA LYS A 187 -9.61 -15.79 -0.15
C LYS A 187 -9.03 -14.39 -0.40
N GLY A 188 -7.98 -14.03 0.35
CA GLY A 188 -7.23 -12.80 0.12
C GLY A 188 -6.60 -12.76 -1.27
N GLU A 189 -6.59 -11.59 -1.91
CA GLU A 189 -6.09 -11.44 -3.28
C GLU A 189 -4.56 -11.41 -3.35
N ASN A 190 -3.87 -10.95 -2.31
CA ASN A 190 -2.41 -10.81 -2.27
C ASN A 190 -1.86 -11.10 -0.84
N TYR A 191 -0.54 -11.08 -0.66
CA TYR A 191 0.14 -11.24 0.64
C TYR A 191 1.34 -10.28 0.72
N VAL A 192 1.51 -9.57 1.84
CA VAL A 192 2.53 -8.52 2.01
C VAL A 192 3.66 -8.97 2.93
N PHE A 193 4.86 -8.50 2.64
CA PHE A 193 6.00 -8.48 3.56
C PHE A 193 6.44 -7.03 3.73
N TRP A 194 6.24 -6.48 4.93
CA TRP A 194 6.86 -5.23 5.36
C TRP A 194 7.94 -5.57 6.40
N GLY A 195 9.19 -5.27 6.05
CA GLY A 195 10.38 -5.66 6.81
C GLY A 195 10.66 -4.77 8.02
N GLY A 196 9.69 -4.50 8.90
CA GLY A 196 9.86 -3.51 9.99
C GLY A 196 11.05 -3.76 10.92
N ARG A 197 11.54 -5.01 11.04
CA ARG A 197 12.79 -5.35 11.76
C ARG A 197 13.87 -5.93 10.83
N GLU A 198 13.60 -6.06 9.55
CA GLU A 198 14.50 -6.62 8.55
C GLU A 198 15.46 -5.52 8.08
N GLY A 199 16.48 -5.31 8.90
CA GLY A 199 17.42 -4.20 8.81
C GLY A 199 18.33 -4.20 10.02
N TYR A 200 19.07 -3.11 10.22
CA TYR A 200 20.01 -3.02 11.34
C TYR A 200 19.85 -1.74 12.15
N MET A 201 20.30 -1.81 13.41
CA MET A 201 20.45 -0.64 14.29
C MET A 201 21.86 -0.06 14.23
N THR A 202 22.88 -0.91 14.10
CA THR A 202 24.28 -0.53 13.90
C THR A 202 24.96 -1.49 12.96
N LEU A 203 25.80 -0.99 12.05
CA LEU A 203 26.52 -1.86 11.12
C LEU A 203 27.64 -2.67 11.82
N LEU A 204 28.07 -2.24 13.01
CA LEU A 204 29.19 -2.86 13.75
C LEU A 204 28.93 -4.32 14.17
N ASN A 205 27.67 -4.73 14.29
CA ASN A 205 27.28 -6.08 14.69
C ASN A 205 26.42 -6.79 13.64
N THR A 206 26.41 -6.30 12.40
CA THR A 206 25.54 -6.79 11.33
C THR A 206 26.39 -7.35 10.19
N ASP A 207 26.19 -8.64 9.90
CA ASP A 207 26.61 -9.23 8.63
C ASP A 207 25.48 -9.05 7.61
N MET A 208 25.48 -7.89 6.97
CA MET A 208 24.43 -7.48 6.05
C MET A 208 24.27 -8.44 4.87
N LYS A 209 25.37 -9.03 4.36
CA LYS A 209 25.25 -9.99 3.25
C LYS A 209 24.54 -11.26 3.72
N LYS A 210 24.90 -11.77 4.90
CA LYS A 210 24.27 -12.96 5.46
C LYS A 210 22.79 -12.73 5.77
N GLU A 211 22.44 -11.57 6.30
CA GLU A 211 21.06 -11.19 6.59
C GLU A 211 20.21 -11.10 5.30
N LEU A 212 20.72 -10.47 4.25
CA LEU A 212 20.04 -10.41 2.94
C LEU A 212 19.90 -11.79 2.29
N ASP A 213 20.92 -12.65 2.38
CA ASP A 213 20.85 -14.04 1.88
C ASP A 213 19.78 -14.86 2.61
N ASN A 214 19.68 -14.67 3.94
CA ASN A 214 18.67 -15.32 4.75
C ASN A 214 17.26 -14.79 4.42
N LEU A 215 17.10 -13.47 4.26
CA LEU A 215 15.83 -12.87 3.85
C LEU A 215 15.36 -13.42 2.50
N ALA A 216 16.25 -13.48 1.51
CA ALA A 216 15.94 -14.08 0.21
C ALA A 216 15.51 -15.54 0.33
N THR A 217 16.28 -16.34 1.09
CA THR A 217 15.95 -17.75 1.37
C THR A 217 14.56 -17.88 2.00
N PHE A 218 14.25 -17.03 2.96
CA PHE A 218 12.97 -17.02 3.67
C PHE A 218 11.80 -16.64 2.74
N LEU A 219 11.98 -15.65 1.87
CA LEU A 219 10.97 -15.24 0.88
C LEU A 219 10.70 -16.35 -0.15
N HIS A 220 11.74 -17.07 -0.60
CA HIS A 220 11.54 -18.26 -1.43
C HIS A 220 10.71 -19.32 -0.71
N MET A 221 11.04 -19.65 0.54
CA MET A 221 10.28 -20.64 1.32
C MET A 221 8.81 -20.24 1.50
N ALA A 222 8.56 -18.97 1.84
CA ALA A 222 7.20 -18.46 2.03
C ALA A 222 6.40 -18.49 0.73
N LYS A 223 7.02 -18.06 -0.38
CA LYS A 223 6.44 -18.14 -1.72
C LYS A 223 6.09 -19.58 -2.09
N ASP A 224 7.05 -20.49 -2.02
CA ASP A 224 6.90 -21.87 -2.45
C ASP A 224 5.81 -22.58 -1.63
N TYR A 225 5.79 -22.33 -0.31
CA TYR A 225 4.72 -22.79 0.56
C TYR A 225 3.34 -22.26 0.12
N GLY A 226 3.21 -20.94 -0.10
CA GLY A 226 1.96 -20.35 -0.54
C GLY A 226 1.45 -20.95 -1.85
N ARG A 227 2.34 -21.10 -2.85
CA ARG A 227 2.01 -21.73 -4.13
C ARG A 227 1.57 -23.18 -3.97
N ALA A 228 2.31 -23.97 -3.19
CA ALA A 228 1.99 -25.37 -2.91
C ALA A 228 0.62 -25.55 -2.21
N ASN A 229 0.18 -24.54 -1.45
CA ASN A 229 -1.10 -24.53 -0.75
C ASN A 229 -2.21 -23.76 -1.48
N GLY A 230 -2.00 -23.44 -2.76
CA GLY A 230 -3.05 -22.91 -3.64
C GLY A 230 -3.22 -21.38 -3.60
N PHE A 231 -2.28 -20.64 -3.00
CA PHE A 231 -2.25 -19.19 -3.11
C PHE A 231 -1.86 -18.75 -4.53
N LYS A 232 -2.76 -18.02 -5.19
CA LYS A 232 -2.61 -17.55 -6.58
C LYS A 232 -2.35 -16.05 -6.70
N GLY A 233 -2.36 -15.34 -5.58
CA GLY A 233 -2.13 -13.90 -5.52
C GLY A 233 -0.67 -13.52 -5.76
N HIS A 234 -0.43 -12.22 -5.88
CA HIS A 234 0.94 -11.70 -5.84
C HIS A 234 1.44 -11.66 -4.40
N PHE A 235 2.75 -11.82 -4.24
CA PHE A 235 3.44 -11.42 -3.03
C PHE A 235 3.93 -9.98 -3.20
N PHE A 236 3.86 -9.18 -2.15
CA PHE A 236 4.34 -7.80 -2.19
C PHE A 236 5.47 -7.60 -1.19
N ILE A 237 6.52 -6.89 -1.61
CA ILE A 237 7.44 -6.24 -0.69
C ILE A 237 7.00 -4.79 -0.55
N GLU A 238 6.96 -4.30 0.68
CA GLU A 238 6.61 -2.92 1.01
C GLU A 238 7.86 -2.14 1.40
N PRO A 239 8.38 -1.25 0.53
CA PRO A 239 9.61 -0.54 0.81
C PRO A 239 9.42 0.50 1.93
N LYS A 240 10.44 0.65 2.77
CA LYS A 240 10.60 1.72 3.75
C LYS A 240 12.09 1.90 4.07
N PRO A 241 12.60 3.13 4.22
CA PRO A 241 14.04 3.36 4.40
C PRO A 241 14.56 3.04 5.81
N MET A 242 13.71 3.21 6.83
CA MET A 242 14.06 3.16 8.24
C MET A 242 12.77 3.16 9.09
N GLU A 243 12.92 3.20 10.41
CA GLU A 243 11.84 3.25 11.40
C GLU A 243 10.98 1.97 11.44
N PRO A 244 11.19 1.10 12.44
CA PRO A 244 11.98 1.32 13.66
C PRO A 244 13.48 1.02 13.54
N SER A 245 13.94 0.46 12.43
CA SER A 245 15.37 0.22 12.19
C SER A 245 16.13 1.53 11.91
N LYS A 246 17.45 1.54 12.11
CA LYS A 246 18.29 2.67 11.63
C LYS A 246 18.33 2.67 10.10
N HIS A 247 18.40 1.48 9.51
CA HIS A 247 18.36 1.24 8.08
C HIS A 247 17.57 -0.05 7.86
N GLN A 248 16.49 0.04 7.09
CA GLN A 248 15.72 -1.11 6.65
C GLN A 248 16.23 -1.52 5.27
N TYR A 249 16.35 -2.83 5.03
CA TYR A 249 16.97 -3.35 3.80
C TYR A 249 16.15 -3.06 2.54
N ASP A 250 14.83 -3.14 2.66
CA ASP A 250 13.88 -2.82 1.59
C ASP A 250 13.69 -1.30 1.48
N PHE A 251 14.78 -0.55 1.21
CA PHE A 251 14.85 0.90 1.44
C PHE A 251 13.86 1.73 0.60
N ASP A 252 13.81 1.46 -0.70
CA ASP A 252 12.97 2.12 -1.70
C ASP A 252 12.67 1.15 -2.86
N ALA A 253 11.82 1.56 -3.81
CA ALA A 253 11.42 0.74 -4.93
C ALA A 253 12.61 0.24 -5.76
N ALA A 254 13.60 1.09 -6.04
CA ALA A 254 14.76 0.73 -6.83
C ALA A 254 15.63 -0.32 -6.12
N THR A 255 15.83 -0.16 -4.82
CA THR A 255 16.58 -1.07 -3.95
C THR A 255 15.92 -2.45 -3.91
N VAL A 256 14.60 -2.48 -3.69
CA VAL A 256 13.83 -3.73 -3.64
C VAL A 256 13.82 -4.41 -5.02
N ILE A 257 13.64 -3.67 -6.11
CA ILE A 257 13.75 -4.23 -7.47
C ILE A 257 15.14 -4.83 -7.70
N GLY A 258 16.20 -4.18 -7.21
CA GLY A 258 17.57 -4.69 -7.26
C GLY A 258 17.71 -6.02 -6.52
N PHE A 259 17.23 -6.07 -5.27
CA PHE A 259 17.23 -7.28 -4.44
C PHE A 259 16.44 -8.43 -5.10
N LEU A 260 15.21 -8.17 -5.55
CA LEU A 260 14.37 -9.20 -6.17
C LEU A 260 14.97 -9.72 -7.48
N ARG A 261 15.72 -8.88 -8.22
CA ARG A 261 16.47 -9.31 -9.41
C ARG A 261 17.67 -10.18 -9.06
N GLU A 262 18.45 -9.80 -8.05
CA GLU A 262 19.62 -10.56 -7.60
C GLU A 262 19.24 -11.97 -7.14
N TYR A 263 18.11 -12.11 -6.44
CA TYR A 263 17.65 -13.37 -5.87
C TYR A 263 16.55 -14.08 -6.67
N ASP A 264 16.30 -13.71 -7.93
CA ASP A 264 15.31 -14.39 -8.81
C ASP A 264 13.88 -14.50 -8.21
N LEU A 265 13.38 -13.39 -7.65
CA LEU A 265 12.04 -13.28 -7.06
C LEU A 265 11.07 -12.42 -7.89
N MET A 266 11.56 -11.78 -8.96
CA MET A 266 10.81 -10.83 -9.82
C MET A 266 9.51 -11.40 -10.43
N ASN A 267 9.43 -12.72 -10.63
CA ASN A 267 8.26 -13.35 -11.28
C ASN A 267 7.06 -13.51 -10.34
N ASP A 268 7.28 -13.51 -9.03
CA ASP A 268 6.25 -13.78 -8.03
C ASP A 268 5.92 -12.57 -7.16
N PHE A 269 6.88 -11.64 -7.05
CA PHE A 269 6.78 -10.46 -6.22
C PHE A 269 6.48 -9.21 -7.05
N LYS A 270 5.77 -8.28 -6.43
CA LYS A 270 5.58 -6.89 -6.85
C LYS A 270 5.79 -5.99 -5.64
N LEU A 271 5.62 -4.69 -5.81
CA LEU A 271 5.75 -3.71 -4.74
C LEU A 271 4.38 -3.23 -4.24
N ASN A 272 4.28 -3.06 -2.93
CA ASN A 272 3.26 -2.25 -2.27
C ASN A 272 3.91 -0.90 -1.93
N ILE A 273 3.56 0.18 -2.63
CA ILE A 273 4.22 1.48 -2.43
C ILE A 273 3.39 2.32 -1.45
N GLU A 274 4.01 2.78 -0.38
CA GLU A 274 3.40 3.69 0.57
C GLU A 274 3.90 5.14 0.38
N VAL A 275 2.99 6.11 0.47
CA VAL A 275 3.30 7.54 0.33
C VAL A 275 4.28 8.04 1.40
N ASN A 276 4.00 7.77 2.69
CA ASN A 276 4.83 8.25 3.79
C ASN A 276 6.22 7.61 3.73
N HIS A 277 6.32 6.31 3.43
CA HIS A 277 7.60 5.62 3.24
C HIS A 277 8.43 6.20 2.09
N ALA A 278 7.80 6.48 0.93
CA ALA A 278 8.48 7.13 -0.21
C ALA A 278 9.10 8.47 0.21
N THR A 279 8.32 9.32 0.89
CA THR A 279 8.81 10.64 1.33
C THR A 279 9.87 10.55 2.44
N LEU A 280 9.80 9.55 3.32
CA LEU A 280 10.88 9.28 4.29
C LEU A 280 12.18 8.86 3.58
N ALA A 281 12.08 8.18 2.43
CA ALA A 281 13.24 7.82 1.60
C ALA A 281 13.76 9.01 0.79
N SER A 282 13.19 10.21 0.99
CA SER A 282 13.47 11.43 0.24
C SER A 282 13.07 11.38 -1.24
N HIS A 283 12.06 10.56 -1.56
CA HIS A 283 11.47 10.44 -2.89
C HIS A 283 10.03 10.97 -2.91
N THR A 284 9.56 11.46 -4.05
CA THR A 284 8.14 11.72 -4.22
C THR A 284 7.39 10.40 -4.44
N PHE A 285 6.09 10.36 -4.10
CA PHE A 285 5.31 9.14 -4.28
C PHE A 285 5.17 8.73 -5.76
N ASP A 286 4.98 9.69 -6.66
CA ASP A 286 4.91 9.43 -8.11
C ASP A 286 6.24 8.93 -8.69
N HIS A 287 7.39 9.31 -8.11
CA HIS A 287 8.69 8.74 -8.47
C HIS A 287 8.73 7.24 -8.19
N GLU A 288 8.40 6.82 -6.97
CA GLU A 288 8.40 5.41 -6.58
C GLU A 288 7.41 4.59 -7.40
N LEU A 289 6.24 5.15 -7.69
CA LEU A 289 5.27 4.55 -8.61
C LEU A 289 5.84 4.39 -10.02
N GLN A 290 6.57 5.39 -10.53
CA GLN A 290 7.13 5.36 -11.88
C GLN A 290 8.28 4.34 -11.99
N VAL A 291 9.12 4.24 -10.95
CA VAL A 291 10.16 3.21 -10.84
C VAL A 291 9.54 1.81 -10.85
N ALA A 292 8.53 1.58 -10.00
CA ALA A 292 7.81 0.31 -9.93
C ALA A 292 7.11 -0.03 -11.26
N ALA A 293 6.45 0.95 -11.89
CA ALA A 293 5.77 0.78 -13.17
C ALA A 293 6.73 0.41 -14.30
N ASN A 294 7.89 1.07 -14.39
CA ASN A 294 8.91 0.78 -15.41
C ASN A 294 9.46 -0.64 -15.31
N ALA A 295 9.52 -1.20 -14.09
CA ALA A 295 9.93 -2.57 -13.84
C ALA A 295 8.77 -3.59 -13.93
N ASN A 296 7.55 -3.16 -14.28
CA ASN A 296 6.33 -3.98 -14.20
C ASN A 296 6.09 -4.57 -12.79
N MET A 297 6.49 -3.84 -11.75
CA MET A 297 6.40 -4.24 -10.35
C MET A 297 5.40 -3.42 -9.53
N LEU A 298 4.65 -2.49 -10.13
CA LEU A 298 3.58 -1.78 -9.43
C LEU A 298 2.42 -2.75 -9.10
N GLY A 299 2.37 -3.21 -7.85
CA GLY A 299 1.46 -4.26 -7.37
C GLY A 299 0.27 -3.75 -6.57
N SER A 300 0.53 -2.88 -5.58
CA SER A 300 -0.47 -2.28 -4.69
C SER A 300 0.04 -0.93 -4.18
N ILE A 301 -0.82 -0.14 -3.53
CA ILE A 301 -0.39 1.06 -2.80
C ILE A 301 -1.02 1.13 -1.41
N ASP A 302 -0.26 1.74 -0.50
CA ASP A 302 -0.76 2.25 0.76
C ASP A 302 -0.90 3.77 0.69
N ALA A 303 -2.15 4.22 0.76
CA ALA A 303 -2.54 5.60 0.61
C ALA A 303 -2.61 6.31 1.95
N ASN A 304 -1.53 7.00 2.26
CA ASN A 304 -1.42 7.91 3.38
C ASN A 304 -0.65 9.17 2.96
N ARG A 305 -0.07 9.87 3.92
CA ARG A 305 0.93 10.92 3.72
C ARG A 305 1.78 11.05 4.98
N GLY A 306 3.01 11.53 4.78
CA GLY A 306 3.86 12.05 5.84
C GLY A 306 3.56 13.47 6.24
N ASP A 307 4.50 14.03 6.98
CA ASP A 307 4.60 15.46 7.24
C ASP A 307 6.03 15.89 6.91
N TYR A 308 6.17 16.85 5.98
CA TYR A 308 7.47 17.27 5.48
C TYR A 308 8.39 17.89 6.54
N GLN A 309 7.86 18.28 7.70
CA GLN A 309 8.63 18.82 8.81
C GLN A 309 8.94 17.76 9.88
N ASN A 310 8.40 16.55 9.74
CA ASN A 310 8.55 15.46 10.70
C ASN A 310 9.12 14.22 10.03
N GLY A 311 10.41 13.94 10.27
CA GLY A 311 11.13 12.80 9.66
C GLY A 311 10.81 11.44 10.29
N TRP A 312 9.53 11.16 10.53
CA TRP A 312 9.00 9.87 10.98
C TRP A 312 7.64 9.61 10.36
N ASP A 313 7.16 8.39 10.52
CA ASP A 313 5.90 7.93 9.94
C ASP A 313 4.68 8.47 10.70
N THR A 314 3.89 9.29 10.02
CA THR A 314 2.74 9.96 10.62
C THR A 314 1.42 9.26 10.31
N ASP A 315 1.39 8.43 9.27
CA ASP A 315 0.26 7.66 8.74
C ASP A 315 -0.99 8.53 8.60
N GLN A 316 -0.83 9.74 8.07
CA GLN A 316 -1.95 10.66 7.87
C GLN A 316 -2.75 10.26 6.64
N PHE A 317 -4.06 10.45 6.67
CA PHE A 317 -4.88 10.28 5.47
C PHE A 317 -4.45 11.27 4.38
N PRO A 318 -4.41 10.89 3.08
CA PRO A 318 -3.99 11.82 2.04
C PRO A 318 -4.98 13.00 1.93
N ASN A 319 -4.45 14.21 1.74
CA ASN A 319 -5.23 15.45 1.64
C ASN A 319 -4.79 16.39 0.50
N ASN A 320 -3.67 16.11 -0.17
CA ASN A 320 -3.16 16.96 -1.25
C ASN A 320 -3.64 16.45 -2.61
N ILE A 321 -4.34 17.30 -3.36
CA ILE A 321 -4.89 16.92 -4.67
C ILE A 321 -3.82 16.79 -5.76
N TYR A 322 -2.75 17.59 -5.67
CA TYR A 322 -1.66 17.59 -6.66
C TYR A 322 -0.93 16.26 -6.68
N GLU A 323 -0.46 15.83 -5.51
CA GLU A 323 0.26 14.57 -5.33
C GLU A 323 -0.56 13.36 -5.80
N ILE A 324 -1.86 13.34 -5.52
CA ILE A 324 -2.73 12.24 -5.96
C ILE A 324 -3.01 12.31 -7.47
N VAL A 325 -3.10 13.50 -8.07
CA VAL A 325 -3.21 13.64 -9.54
C VAL A 325 -1.95 13.12 -10.23
N GLU A 326 -0.77 13.50 -9.76
CA GLU A 326 0.52 13.06 -10.29
C GLU A 326 0.68 11.54 -10.17
N ALA A 327 0.40 10.98 -8.99
CA ALA A 327 0.39 9.53 -8.78
C ALA A 327 -0.56 8.79 -9.73
N LEU A 328 -1.79 9.28 -9.89
CA LEU A 328 -2.79 8.65 -10.76
C LEU A 328 -2.42 8.76 -12.25
N ILE A 329 -1.70 9.80 -12.68
CA ILE A 329 -1.17 9.86 -14.05
C ILE A 329 -0.25 8.65 -14.30
N ILE A 330 0.67 8.35 -13.37
CA ILE A 330 1.58 7.20 -13.48
C ILE A 330 0.80 5.89 -13.46
N ILE A 331 -0.09 5.71 -12.48
CA ILE A 331 -0.90 4.49 -12.34
C ILE A 331 -1.71 4.24 -13.61
N ILE A 332 -2.37 5.24 -14.17
CA ILE A 332 -3.21 5.05 -15.35
C ILE A 332 -2.37 4.79 -16.60
N LYS A 333 -1.28 5.56 -16.82
CA LYS A 333 -0.40 5.36 -17.99
C LYS A 333 0.30 4.00 -17.99
N SER A 334 0.52 3.42 -16.81
CA SER A 334 1.13 2.09 -16.65
C SER A 334 0.14 0.93 -16.71
N GLY A 335 -1.16 1.19 -16.96
CA GLY A 335 -2.19 0.15 -17.10
C GLY A 335 -2.95 -0.16 -15.80
N GLY A 336 -2.69 0.58 -14.73
CA GLY A 336 -3.32 0.43 -13.42
C GLY A 336 -2.49 -0.39 -12.43
N ILE A 337 -3.06 -0.59 -11.24
CA ILE A 337 -2.49 -1.40 -10.18
C ILE A 337 -2.64 -2.90 -10.52
N ASN A 338 -1.55 -3.68 -10.45
CA ASN A 338 -1.55 -5.09 -10.84
C ASN A 338 -1.76 -6.02 -9.64
N GLY A 339 -3.01 -6.43 -9.43
CA GLY A 339 -3.43 -7.39 -8.41
C GLY A 339 -3.97 -6.74 -7.15
N GLY A 340 -3.24 -5.76 -6.61
CA GLY A 340 -3.60 -5.02 -5.40
C GLY A 340 -4.67 -3.95 -5.61
N GLY A 341 -4.63 -2.94 -4.74
CA GLY A 341 -5.58 -1.85 -4.65
C GLY A 341 -5.01 -0.68 -3.85
N ILE A 342 -5.89 0.14 -3.30
CA ILE A 342 -5.54 1.30 -2.47
C ILE A 342 -5.95 0.99 -1.03
N ASN A 343 -5.00 0.56 -0.21
CA ASN A 343 -5.25 0.38 1.22
C ASN A 343 -4.99 1.70 1.95
N PHE A 344 -5.90 2.10 2.84
CA PHE A 344 -5.69 3.27 3.68
C PHE A 344 -4.87 2.87 4.90
N ASP A 345 -3.55 2.72 4.72
CA ASP A 345 -2.60 2.60 5.82
C ASP A 345 -2.42 3.96 6.52
N ALA A 346 -3.52 4.45 7.09
CA ALA A 346 -3.60 5.72 7.76
C ALA A 346 -4.43 5.62 9.04
N LYS A 347 -4.04 6.38 10.05
CA LYS A 347 -4.71 6.42 11.37
C LYS A 347 -5.42 7.74 11.62
N THR A 348 -6.56 7.70 12.32
CA THR A 348 -7.13 8.91 12.93
C THR A 348 -6.13 9.45 13.95
N ARG A 349 -6.07 10.78 14.08
CA ARG A 349 -5.07 11.41 14.95
C ARG A 349 -5.26 11.00 16.41
N ARG A 350 -4.19 11.11 17.20
CA ARG A 350 -4.24 10.83 18.64
C ARG A 350 -5.34 11.62 19.34
N ASN A 351 -5.59 12.86 18.93
CA ASN A 351 -6.65 13.71 19.49
C ASN A 351 -7.98 13.65 18.71
N SER A 352 -8.12 12.76 17.72
CA SER A 352 -9.38 12.46 17.04
C SER A 352 -10.01 11.24 17.68
N THR A 353 -10.76 11.46 18.77
CA THR A 353 -11.23 10.42 19.69
C THR A 353 -12.67 9.99 19.45
N ASP A 354 -13.41 10.69 18.58
CA ASP A 354 -14.78 10.32 18.28
C ASP A 354 -14.79 9.20 17.24
N LEU A 355 -15.65 8.19 17.41
CA LEU A 355 -15.77 7.08 16.44
C LEU A 355 -16.10 7.57 15.03
N ASN A 356 -16.78 8.71 14.91
CA ASN A 356 -17.13 9.32 13.62
C ASN A 356 -15.93 9.92 12.89
N ASP A 357 -14.83 10.25 13.58
CA ASP A 357 -13.60 10.73 12.95
C ASP A 357 -13.04 9.69 11.98
N LEU A 358 -13.27 8.40 12.25
CA LEU A 358 -12.91 7.30 11.35
C LEU A 358 -13.62 7.44 10.00
N PHE A 359 -14.90 7.82 9.99
CA PHE A 359 -15.63 8.09 8.74
C PHE A 359 -15.13 9.36 8.05
N HIS A 360 -14.97 10.46 8.80
CA HIS A 360 -14.51 11.71 8.19
C HIS A 360 -13.16 11.56 7.49
N ALA A 361 -12.22 10.85 8.12
CA ALA A 361 -10.91 10.58 7.57
C ALA A 361 -10.98 9.76 6.27
N HIS A 362 -11.66 8.60 6.29
CA HIS A 362 -11.76 7.74 5.12
C HIS A 362 -12.57 8.37 3.98
N ILE A 363 -13.70 9.03 4.29
CA ILE A 363 -14.53 9.68 3.27
C ILE A 363 -13.72 10.76 2.53
N GLY A 364 -12.97 11.59 3.27
CA GLY A 364 -12.15 12.65 2.69
C GLY A 364 -11.15 12.11 1.68
N SER A 365 -10.41 11.04 2.03
CA SER A 365 -9.42 10.45 1.13
C SER A 365 -10.01 9.69 -0.04
N ILE A 366 -11.11 8.95 0.16
CA ILE A 366 -11.84 8.29 -0.94
C ILE A 366 -12.32 9.33 -1.96
N ASP A 367 -12.90 10.44 -1.49
CA ASP A 367 -13.32 11.54 -2.35
C ASP A 367 -12.14 12.24 -3.03
N LEU A 368 -10.98 12.36 -2.35
CA LEU A 368 -9.76 12.91 -2.94
C LEU A 368 -9.33 12.09 -4.15
N PHE A 369 -9.18 10.77 -4.01
CA PHE A 369 -8.84 9.89 -5.13
C PHE A 369 -9.89 9.94 -6.24
N ALA A 370 -11.18 9.92 -5.89
CA ALA A 370 -12.25 10.00 -6.89
C ALA A 370 -12.23 11.33 -7.66
N ARG A 371 -11.98 12.45 -6.97
CA ARG A 371 -11.83 13.77 -7.60
C ARG A 371 -10.61 13.80 -8.50
N SER A 372 -9.46 13.33 -8.01
CA SER A 372 -8.21 13.28 -8.78
C SER A 372 -8.34 12.41 -10.03
N LEU A 373 -9.05 11.29 -9.97
CA LEU A 373 -9.32 10.46 -11.15
C LEU A 373 -10.12 11.20 -12.23
N LEU A 374 -11.10 12.02 -11.85
CA LEU A 374 -11.85 12.86 -12.79
C LEU A 374 -10.98 13.98 -13.39
N ILE A 375 -9.98 14.46 -12.66
CA ILE A 375 -9.01 15.44 -13.15
C ILE A 375 -8.07 14.77 -14.15
N VAL A 376 -7.54 13.60 -13.79
CA VAL A 376 -6.60 12.83 -14.62
C VAL A 376 -7.26 12.37 -15.92
N GLU A 377 -8.55 12.00 -15.91
CA GLU A 377 -9.29 11.73 -17.14
C GLU A 377 -9.25 12.91 -18.12
N LYS A 378 -9.36 14.15 -17.62
CA LYS A 378 -9.25 15.33 -18.47
C LYS A 378 -7.82 15.54 -18.97
N ILE A 379 -6.82 15.40 -18.09
CA ILE A 379 -5.40 15.55 -18.43
C ILE A 379 -4.96 14.54 -19.50
N ILE A 380 -5.35 13.28 -19.37
CA ILE A 380 -4.94 12.22 -20.30
C ILE A 380 -5.64 12.35 -21.66
N ASN A 381 -6.87 12.84 -21.68
CA ASN A 381 -7.60 13.11 -22.93
C ASN A 381 -7.24 14.47 -23.55
N ASP A 382 -6.40 15.27 -22.89
CA ASP A 382 -5.92 16.54 -23.41
C ASP A 382 -4.76 16.33 -24.41
N SER A 383 -4.95 16.83 -25.63
CA SER A 383 -3.95 16.67 -26.69
C SER A 383 -2.68 17.49 -26.44
N GLU A 384 -2.76 18.60 -25.69
CA GLU A 384 -1.61 19.47 -25.42
C GLU A 384 -0.62 18.77 -24.47
N TYR A 385 -1.09 18.18 -23.37
CA TYR A 385 -0.22 17.45 -22.44
C TYR A 385 0.54 16.31 -23.12
N SER A 386 -0.19 15.49 -23.90
CA SER A 386 0.41 14.34 -24.60
C SER A 386 1.33 14.76 -25.76
N SER A 387 1.01 15.83 -26.49
CA SER A 387 1.85 16.32 -27.58
C SER A 387 3.18 16.86 -27.10
N LEU A 388 3.22 17.58 -25.97
CA LEU A 388 4.45 18.17 -25.43
C LEU A 388 5.50 17.09 -25.10
N ILE A 389 5.06 16.00 -24.47
CA ILE A 389 5.98 14.88 -24.15
C ILE A 389 6.45 14.21 -25.45
N LYS A 390 5.54 13.94 -26.39
CA LYS A 390 5.88 13.32 -27.68
C LYS A 390 6.86 14.18 -28.49
N GLU A 391 6.67 15.49 -28.51
CA GLU A 391 7.56 16.44 -29.19
C GLU A 391 8.95 16.44 -28.56
N ARG A 392 9.02 16.48 -27.21
CA ARG A 392 10.26 16.48 -26.44
C ARG A 392 11.18 15.30 -26.76
N TYR A 393 10.63 14.14 -27.09
CA TYR A 393 11.39 12.91 -27.41
C TYR A 393 11.34 12.53 -28.91
N SER A 394 10.85 13.43 -29.78
CA SER A 394 10.61 13.13 -31.21
C SER A 394 11.86 12.69 -31.99
N SER A 395 13.06 13.15 -31.59
CA SER A 395 14.33 12.78 -32.22
C SER A 395 14.66 11.28 -32.11
N PHE A 396 14.15 10.60 -31.08
CA PHE A 396 14.34 9.16 -30.89
C PHE A 396 13.33 8.29 -31.65
N HIS A 397 12.37 8.91 -32.34
CA HIS A 397 11.33 8.19 -33.09
C HIS A 397 11.61 8.08 -34.59
N SER A 398 12.67 8.73 -35.09
CA SER A 398 13.07 8.69 -36.51
C SER A 398 14.59 8.80 -36.68
N GLY A 399 15.08 8.49 -37.88
CA GLY A 399 16.49 8.62 -38.26
C GLY A 399 17.46 7.92 -37.28
N ILE A 400 18.62 8.53 -37.08
CA ILE A 400 19.70 7.98 -36.25
C ILE A 400 19.30 7.83 -34.77
N GLY A 401 18.43 8.71 -34.25
CA GLY A 401 17.96 8.58 -32.86
C GLY A 401 17.12 7.33 -32.64
N LYS A 402 16.34 6.91 -33.64
CA LYS A 402 15.64 5.62 -33.61
C LYS A 402 16.61 4.45 -33.68
N GLU A 403 17.63 4.52 -34.54
CA GLU A 403 18.67 3.48 -34.64
C GLU A 403 19.41 3.33 -33.31
N PHE A 404 19.73 4.43 -32.62
CA PHE A 404 20.28 4.43 -31.27
C PHE A 404 19.37 3.71 -30.28
N SER A 405 18.08 4.08 -30.21
CA SER A 405 17.12 3.44 -29.31
C SER A 405 16.87 1.95 -29.59
N GLN A 406 17.27 1.46 -30.77
CA GLN A 406 17.17 0.07 -31.18
C GLN A 406 18.49 -0.70 -31.02
N ASN A 407 19.51 -0.11 -30.40
CA ASN A 407 20.86 -0.67 -30.23
C ASN A 407 21.56 -1.00 -31.56
N ASN A 408 21.29 -0.24 -32.62
CA ASN A 408 21.87 -0.46 -33.94
C ASN A 408 23.12 0.41 -34.22
N LEU A 409 23.56 1.21 -33.24
CA LEU A 409 24.70 2.11 -33.38
C LEU A 409 25.82 1.75 -32.41
N SER A 410 27.05 1.90 -32.89
CA SER A 410 28.26 1.87 -32.08
C SER A 410 28.58 3.26 -31.53
N LEU A 411 29.58 3.33 -30.64
CA LEU A 411 30.12 4.61 -30.19
C LEU A 411 30.76 5.41 -31.33
N ASP A 412 31.38 4.73 -32.30
CA ASP A 412 31.98 5.37 -33.48
C ASP A 412 30.92 6.01 -34.39
N ASP A 413 29.74 5.39 -34.53
CA ASP A 413 28.62 5.97 -35.29
C ASP A 413 28.13 7.28 -34.66
N LEU A 414 28.04 7.31 -33.32
CA LEU A 414 27.68 8.52 -32.58
C LEU A 414 28.74 9.63 -32.73
N TYR A 415 30.02 9.26 -32.66
CA TYR A 415 31.13 10.18 -32.88
C TYR A 415 31.06 10.78 -34.30
N ASN A 416 30.93 9.94 -35.33
CA ASN A 416 30.85 10.37 -36.72
C ASN A 416 29.61 11.23 -36.99
N HIS A 417 28.48 10.92 -36.36
CA HIS A 417 27.30 11.79 -36.43
C HIS A 417 27.58 13.17 -35.83
N SER A 418 28.26 13.23 -34.68
CA SER A 418 28.58 14.50 -34.02
C SER A 418 29.52 15.40 -34.84
N LEU A 419 30.49 14.82 -35.55
CA LEU A 419 31.40 15.55 -36.45
C LEU A 419 30.69 16.29 -37.58
N ASN A 420 29.57 15.74 -38.04
CA ASN A 420 28.77 16.30 -39.13
C ASN A 420 27.63 17.21 -38.64
N SER A 421 27.52 17.44 -37.32
CA SER A 421 26.49 18.31 -36.73
C SER A 421 26.96 19.77 -36.70
N ASN A 422 26.11 20.70 -37.13
CA ASN A 422 26.40 22.15 -37.14
C ASN A 422 26.16 22.82 -35.77
N GLY A 423 26.40 22.10 -34.67
CA GLY A 423 26.10 22.52 -33.30
C GLY A 423 24.75 22.01 -32.78
N ILE A 424 24.59 21.98 -31.45
CA ILE A 424 23.41 21.48 -30.74
C ILE A 424 22.60 22.66 -30.20
N ASN A 425 21.33 22.75 -30.56
CA ASN A 425 20.44 23.79 -30.06
C ASN A 425 19.99 23.49 -28.63
N GLN A 426 20.08 24.49 -27.75
CA GLN A 426 19.47 24.42 -26.43
C GLN A 426 17.93 24.39 -26.55
N GLN A 427 17.29 23.46 -25.84
CA GLN A 427 15.84 23.33 -25.79
C GLN A 427 15.35 23.48 -24.34
N SER A 428 14.33 24.32 -24.13
CA SER A 428 13.72 24.53 -22.81
C SER A 428 12.87 23.32 -22.41
N GLY A 429 12.95 22.89 -21.15
CA GLY A 429 12.15 21.78 -20.61
C GLY A 429 10.69 22.13 -20.33
N LYS A 430 10.31 23.42 -20.34
CA LYS A 430 8.93 23.91 -20.14
C LYS A 430 8.29 23.42 -18.83
N GLN A 431 9.05 23.30 -17.76
CA GLN A 431 8.57 22.74 -16.49
C GLN A 431 7.37 23.52 -15.92
N GLU A 432 7.48 24.83 -15.80
CA GLU A 432 6.41 25.68 -15.27
C GLU A 432 5.16 25.62 -16.15
N PHE A 433 5.32 25.32 -17.45
CA PHE A 433 4.19 25.12 -18.35
C PHE A 433 3.45 23.81 -18.05
N PHE A 434 4.17 22.71 -17.81
CA PHE A 434 3.56 21.44 -17.40
C PHE A 434 2.81 21.57 -16.07
N GLU A 435 3.43 22.21 -15.07
CA GLU A 435 2.81 22.45 -13.77
C GLU A 435 1.54 23.32 -13.91
N ASN A 436 1.62 24.39 -14.72
CA ASN A 436 0.46 25.23 -15.01
C ASN A 436 -0.61 24.52 -15.84
N LEU A 437 -0.25 23.55 -16.67
CA LEU A 437 -1.22 22.75 -17.42
C LEU A 437 -2.04 21.87 -16.46
N ILE A 438 -1.39 21.25 -15.47
CA ILE A 438 -2.09 20.50 -14.41
C ILE A 438 -3.01 21.43 -13.61
N ASN A 439 -2.53 22.63 -13.24
CA ASN A 439 -3.33 23.64 -12.52
C ASN A 439 -4.66 23.99 -13.22
N ARG A 440 -4.74 23.95 -14.56
CA ARG A 440 -5.97 24.26 -15.29
C ARG A 440 -7.10 23.25 -15.03
N PHE A 441 -6.78 22.05 -14.57
CA PHE A 441 -7.75 20.96 -14.39
C PHE A 441 -8.20 20.76 -12.93
N ILE A 442 -7.43 21.26 -11.96
CA ILE A 442 -7.68 21.15 -10.51
C ILE A 442 -8.77 22.13 -10.06
#